data_AF-A0A661GDE8-F1
#
_entry.id   AF-A0A661GDE8-F1
#
_cell.length_a   1.000
_cell.length_b   1.000
_cell.length_c   1.000
_cell.angle_alpha   90.00
_cell.angle_beta   90.00
_cell.angle_gamma   90.00
#
_symmetry.space_group_name_H-M   'P 1'
#
loop_
_entity.id
_entity.type
_entity.pdbx_description
1 polymer ?
#
loop_
_entity_poly.entity_id
_entity_poly.type
_entity_poly.pdbx_seq_one_letter_code
_entity_poly.pdbx_strand_id
1 'polypeptide(L)'
;EDGRIVLNISPGATDRLELGDQVIHFQARFGGCPTEVFVPITAVLAVYARENGQGMMFPPEEGKGGDEPPPDKPLRADGRPALKVVK
;
A
#
# COMPACT_ATOMS: atom_id res chain seq x y z
N GLU A 1 -2.05 -15.01 -9.91
CA GLU A 1 -1.16 -14.70 -8.78
C GLU A 1 -2.04 -14.40 -7.57
N ASP A 2 -2.10 -15.34 -6.64
CA ASP A 2 -2.42 -15.24 -5.20
C ASP A 2 -3.47 -14.20 -4.72
N GLY A 3 -4.45 -13.85 -5.54
CA GLY A 3 -5.53 -12.90 -5.20
C GLY A 3 -5.09 -11.44 -5.00
N ARG A 4 -3.87 -11.06 -5.41
CA ARG A 4 -3.30 -9.71 -5.19
C ARG A 4 -3.04 -9.00 -6.52
N ILE A 5 -3.13 -7.67 -6.50
CA ILE A 5 -2.83 -6.82 -7.66
C ILE A 5 -1.91 -5.66 -7.26
N VAL A 6 -0.94 -5.37 -8.12
CA VAL A 6 -0.08 -4.19 -7.99
C VAL A 6 -0.61 -3.11 -8.92
N LEU A 7 -0.88 -1.93 -8.36
CA LEU A 7 -1.44 -0.80 -9.10
C LEU A 7 -0.39 0.31 -9.16
N ASN A 8 -0.12 0.80 -10.37
CA ASN A 8 0.74 1.97 -10.56
C ASN A 8 -0.10 3.24 -10.42
N ILE A 9 0.15 4.02 -9.37
CA ILE A 9 -0.55 5.27 -9.06
C ILE A 9 0.26 6.52 -9.43
N SER A 10 1.27 6.39 -10.30
CA SER A 10 2.03 7.55 -10.75
C SER A 10 1.16 8.47 -11.63
N PRO A 11 1.48 9.77 -11.71
CA PRO A 11 0.73 10.72 -12.55
C PRO A 11 0.69 10.35 -14.04
N GLY A 12 1.65 9.55 -14.52
CA GLY A 12 1.67 9.07 -15.92
C GLY A 12 0.82 7.83 -16.18
N ALA A 13 0.39 7.12 -15.12
CA ALA A 13 -0.39 5.89 -15.21
C ALA A 13 -1.87 6.08 -14.82
N THR A 14 -2.19 7.20 -14.16
CA THR A 14 -3.51 7.48 -13.62
C THR A 14 -3.99 8.87 -13.97
N ASP A 15 -5.30 9.05 -14.02
CA ASP A 15 -5.99 10.34 -14.10
C ASP A 15 -6.95 10.47 -12.91
N ARG A 16 -7.19 11.71 -12.46
CA ARG A 16 -8.09 12.03 -11.33
C ARG A 16 -7.84 11.17 -10.07
N LEU A 17 -6.57 11.03 -9.69
CA LEU A 17 -6.21 10.33 -8.46
C LEU A 17 -6.73 11.10 -7.23
N GLU A 18 -7.58 10.44 -6.46
CA GLU A 18 -8.14 10.90 -5.18
C GLU A 18 -7.72 9.91 -4.08
N LEU A 19 -6.98 10.42 -3.10
CA LEU A 19 -6.57 9.67 -1.92
C LEU A 19 -7.53 10.00 -0.76
N GLY A 20 -8.65 9.30 -0.70
CA GLY A 20 -9.64 9.46 0.35
C GLY A 20 -9.30 8.64 1.60
N ASP A 21 -9.95 8.99 2.71
CA ASP A 21 -9.77 8.33 4.01
C ASP A 21 -10.29 6.88 4.03
N GLN A 22 -11.31 6.58 3.22
CA GLN A 22 -11.93 5.25 3.14
C GLN A 22 -11.61 4.51 1.84
N VAL A 23 -11.42 5.27 0.75
CA VAL A 23 -11.25 4.74 -0.60
C VAL A 23 -10.23 5.57 -1.35
N ILE A 24 -9.34 4.90 -2.07
CA ILE A 24 -8.52 5.48 -3.13
C ILE A 24 -9.27 5.30 -4.45
N HIS A 25 -9.46 6.39 -5.17
CA HIS A 25 -10.16 6.42 -6.45
C HIS A 25 -9.25 6.99 -7.53
N PHE A 26 -9.25 6.36 -8.72
CA PHE A 26 -8.55 6.90 -9.89
C PHE A 26 -9.05 6.25 -11.18
N GLN A 27 -8.76 6.89 -12.31
CA GLN A 27 -8.93 6.30 -13.64
C GLN A 27 -7.59 5.81 -14.17
N ALA A 28 -7.56 4.60 -14.72
CA ALA A 28 -6.36 4.00 -15.31
C ALA A 28 -6.72 3.22 -16.58
N ARG A 29 -5.71 2.65 -17.25
CA ARG A 29 -5.92 1.84 -18.44
C ARG A 29 -5.40 0.42 -18.25
N PHE A 30 -6.26 -0.55 -18.49
CA PHE A 30 -5.90 -1.97 -18.47
C PHE A 30 -5.98 -2.51 -19.89
N GLY A 31 -4.84 -2.92 -20.46
CA GLY A 31 -4.78 -3.34 -21.86
C GLY A 31 -5.21 -2.25 -22.86
N GLY A 32 -5.08 -0.97 -22.48
CA GLY A 32 -5.52 0.18 -23.27
C GLY A 32 -6.98 0.60 -23.06
N CYS A 33 -7.81 -0.23 -22.41
CA CYS A 33 -9.18 0.11 -22.07
C CYS A 33 -9.21 1.02 -20.83
N PRO A 34 -9.88 2.19 -20.88
CA PRO A 34 -10.06 3.05 -19.73
C PRO A 34 -10.98 2.37 -18.69
N THR A 35 -10.55 2.37 -17.43
CA THR A 35 -11.24 1.74 -16.32
C THR A 35 -11.17 2.63 -15.11
N GLU A 36 -12.30 2.77 -14.41
CA GLU A 36 -12.38 3.44 -13.13
C GLU A 36 -12.10 2.45 -12.01
N VAL A 37 -11.24 2.83 -11.06
CA VAL A 37 -10.73 1.95 -10.01
C VAL A 37 -11.07 2.54 -8.65
N PHE A 38 -11.68 1.72 -7.80
CA PHE A 38 -12.00 2.04 -6.41
C PHE A 38 -11.34 1.01 -5.50
N VAL A 39 -10.44 1.46 -4.64
CA VAL A 39 -9.69 0.60 -3.72
C VAL A 39 -10.01 1.02 -2.28
N PRO A 40 -10.74 0.20 -1.50
CA PRO A 40 -10.90 0.44 -0.08
C PRO A 40 -9.54 0.48 0.62
N ILE A 41 -9.32 1.40 1.55
CA ILE A 41 -8.06 1.50 2.30
C ILE A 41 -7.72 0.19 3.02
N THR A 42 -8.74 -0.52 3.52
CA THR A 42 -8.58 -1.83 4.17
C THR A 42 -8.03 -2.93 3.26
N ALA A 43 -8.05 -2.75 1.93
CA ALA A 43 -7.51 -3.70 0.96
C ALA A 43 -6.06 -3.36 0.54
N VAL A 44 -5.51 -2.23 0.99
CA VAL A 44 -4.16 -1.79 0.64
C VAL A 44 -3.15 -2.44 1.58
N LEU A 45 -2.34 -3.35 1.04
CA LEU A 45 -1.34 -4.09 1.83
C LEU A 45 -0.04 -3.31 2.03
N ALA A 46 0.40 -2.59 0.99
CA ALA A 46 1.66 -1.86 0.99
C ALA A 46 1.68 -0.75 -0.05
N VAL A 47 2.56 0.23 0.16
CA VAL A 47 2.93 1.24 -0.83
C VAL A 47 4.44 1.26 -0.96
N TYR A 48 4.94 1.25 -2.20
CA TYR A 48 6.36 1.25 -2.48
C TYR A 48 6.68 1.94 -3.80
N ALA A 49 7.87 2.52 -3.89
CA ALA A 49 8.44 3.05 -5.10
C ALA A 49 8.91 1.91 -6.00
N ARG A 50 8.57 1.99 -7.30
CA ARG A 50 8.92 0.95 -8.26
C ARG A 50 10.43 0.88 -8.52
N GLU A 51 11.14 2.02 -8.52
CA GLU A 51 12.56 2.06 -8.91
C GLU A 51 13.51 1.36 -7.93
N ASN A 52 13.22 1.42 -6.63
CA ASN A 52 14.13 0.91 -5.60
C ASN A 52 13.44 0.01 -4.57
N GLY A 53 12.14 -0.25 -4.72
CA GLY A 53 11.35 -1.06 -3.79
C GLY A 53 11.16 -0.42 -2.42
N GLN A 54 11.58 0.83 -2.22
CA GLN A 54 11.47 1.51 -0.94
C GLN A 54 10.00 1.87 -0.67
N GLY A 55 9.52 1.57 0.53
CA GLY A 55 8.13 1.75 0.88
C GLY A 55 7.81 1.30 2.29
N MET A 56 6.52 1.13 2.57
CA MET A 56 6.02 0.60 3.82
C MET A 56 4.88 -0.39 3.57
N MET A 57 4.83 -1.45 4.39
CA MET A 57 3.65 -2.29 4.51
C MET A 57 2.73 -1.72 5.58
N PHE A 58 1.43 -1.78 5.33
CA PHE A 58 0.45 -1.44 6.34
C PHE A 58 0.27 -2.64 7.28
N PRO A 59 0.21 -2.41 8.60
CA PRO A 59 -0.12 -3.48 9.52
C PRO A 59 -1.55 -3.98 9.23
N PRO A 60 -1.83 -5.28 9.41
CA PRO A 60 -3.20 -5.76 9.37
C PRO A 60 -4.00 -5.01 10.45
N GLU A 61 -5.17 -4.49 10.10
CA GLU A 61 -6.02 -3.81 11.07
C GLU A 61 -6.43 -4.81 12.17
N GLU A 62 -5.97 -4.56 13.40
CA GLU A 62 -6.35 -5.29 14.61
C GLU A 62 -7.83 -5.01 14.94
N GLY A 63 -8.76 -5.55 14.15
CA GLY A 63 -10.19 -5.25 14.38
C GLY A 63 -11.21 -5.86 13.44
N LYS A 64 -10.84 -6.42 12.29
CA LYS A 64 -11.79 -7.13 11.42
C LYS A 64 -11.16 -8.42 10.90
N GLY A 65 -11.54 -9.53 11.51
CA GLY A 65 -11.05 -10.87 11.16
C GLY A 65 -11.28 -11.23 9.70
N GLY A 66 -10.21 -11.74 9.08
CA GLY A 66 -10.19 -12.25 7.71
C GLY A 66 -8.80 -12.81 7.38
N ASP A 67 -8.55 -14.04 7.87
CA ASP A 67 -7.66 -15.09 7.35
C ASP A 67 -6.59 -14.72 6.28
N GLU A 68 -5.31 -14.54 6.68
CA GLU A 68 -4.11 -15.18 6.06
C GLU A 68 -2.75 -14.68 6.63
N PRO A 69 -1.61 -15.41 6.45
CA PRO A 69 -0.57 -15.58 7.46
C PRO A 69 0.52 -14.51 7.43
N PRO A 70 1.37 -14.43 8.48
CA PRO A 70 2.47 -13.49 8.55
C PRO A 70 3.51 -13.74 7.44
N PRO A 71 4.09 -12.70 6.81
CA PRO A 71 5.23 -12.91 5.93
C PRO A 71 6.46 -13.33 6.74
N ASP A 72 7.11 -14.39 6.26
CA ASP A 72 8.41 -14.88 6.73
C ASP A 72 9.51 -13.81 6.67
N LYS A 73 10.24 -13.70 7.78
CA LYS A 73 11.37 -12.81 8.16
C LYS A 73 12.51 -12.59 7.12
N PRO A 74 13.50 -11.69 7.38
CA PRO A 74 13.61 -10.67 8.45
C PRO A 74 13.95 -9.25 7.93
N LEU A 75 13.47 -8.21 8.62
CA LEU A 75 14.07 -6.87 8.54
C LEU A 75 15.28 -6.83 9.48
N ARG A 76 16.49 -6.93 8.95
CA ARG A 76 17.71 -6.55 9.68
C ARG A 76 18.33 -5.31 9.04
N ALA A 77 18.30 -4.21 9.78
CA ALA A 77 19.46 -3.36 10.00
C ALA A 77 19.24 -2.57 11.30
N ASP A 78 20.19 -2.72 12.22
CA ASP A 78 20.33 -2.08 13.52
C ASP A 78 20.11 -0.56 13.55
N GLY A 79 19.54 -0.07 14.65
CA GLY A 79 19.71 1.34 15.08
C GLY A 79 18.43 2.01 15.55
N ARG A 80 18.00 1.73 16.77
CA ARG A 80 16.96 2.48 17.49
C ARG A 80 17.56 3.75 18.08
N PRO A 81 17.11 4.97 17.76
CA PRO A 81 17.31 6.11 18.63
C PRO A 81 16.08 6.27 19.54
N ALA A 82 16.26 5.99 20.84
CA ALA A 82 15.29 6.35 21.87
C ALA A 82 15.58 7.79 22.31
N LEU A 83 14.67 8.73 22.04
CA LEU A 83 14.74 10.07 22.62
C LEU A 83 14.07 10.05 23.99
N LYS A 84 14.87 10.28 25.04
CA LYS A 84 14.43 10.35 26.43
C LYS A 84 14.06 11.81 26.74
N VAL A 85 12.79 12.07 27.04
CA VAL A 85 12.34 13.38 27.52
C VAL A 85 12.95 13.62 28.90
N VAL A 86 13.66 14.74 29.07
CA VAL A 86 14.08 15.24 30.38
C VAL A 86 13.20 16.45 30.73
N LYS A 87 12.65 16.41 31.94
CA LYS A 87 11.79 17.41 32.56
C LYS A 87 12.57 18.63 33.03
#